data_AF-G5QTX0-F1
#
_entry.id   AF-G5QTX0-F1
#
_cell.length_a   1.000
_cell.length_b   1.000
_cell.length_c   1.000
_cell.angle_alpha   90.00
_cell.angle_beta   90.00
_cell.angle_gamma   90.00
#
_symmetry.space_group_name_H-M   'P 1'
#
loop_
_entity.id
_entity.type
_entity.pdbx_description
1 polymer ?
#
loop_
_entity_poly.entity_id
_entity_poly.type
_entity_poly.pdbx_seq_one_letter_code
_entity_poly.pdbx_strand_id
1 'polypeptide(L)'
;DLPNFAETFARQSSWEWNFGQAPAFSHLLDERFTWGGVELHFDVEKGHITRAQVFTDSLNPAPLEALAGRLQGCLYRADMLQQACEALLVDFPEQEKELRELSAWIARAVR
;
A
#
# COMPACT_ATOMS: atom_id res chain seq x y z
N ASP A 1 -3.07 -8.63 40.91
CA ASP A 1 -3.32 -8.57 39.46
C ASP A 1 -4.30 -7.48 39.11
N LEU A 2 -3.95 -6.63 38.15
CA LEU A 2 -4.89 -5.67 37.58
C LEU A 2 -5.88 -6.46 36.70
N PRO A 3 -7.18 -6.39 36.95
CA PRO A 3 -8.16 -7.04 36.08
C PRO A 3 -8.00 -6.50 34.65
N ASN A 4 -8.08 -7.39 33.67
CA ASN A 4 -8.02 -7.10 32.23
C ASN A 4 -6.69 -6.50 31.73
N PHE A 5 -5.59 -6.64 32.49
CA PHE A 5 -4.28 -6.12 32.07
C PHE A 5 -3.81 -6.69 30.73
N ALA A 6 -3.89 -8.01 30.54
CA ALA A 6 -3.43 -8.66 29.30
C ALA A 6 -4.21 -8.18 28.06
N GLU A 7 -5.53 -8.02 28.20
CA GLU A 7 -6.40 -7.55 27.12
C GLU A 7 -6.14 -6.06 26.80
N THR A 8 -5.98 -5.24 27.84
CA THR A 8 -5.68 -3.81 27.69
C THR A 8 -4.31 -3.61 27.05
N PHE A 9 -3.31 -4.39 27.46
CA PHE A 9 -1.97 -4.35 26.89
C PHE A 9 -1.97 -4.78 25.42
N ALA A 10 -2.61 -5.90 25.07
CA ALA A 10 -2.71 -6.36 23.69
C ALA A 10 -3.39 -5.32 22.77
N ARG A 11 -4.45 -4.67 23.26
CA ARG A 11 -5.11 -3.58 22.52
C ARG A 11 -4.20 -2.38 22.36
N GLN A 12 -3.57 -1.89 23.42
CA GLN A 12 -2.70 -0.70 23.36
C GLN A 12 -1.44 -0.94 22.52
N SER A 13 -0.93 -2.16 22.48
CA SER A 13 0.20 -2.55 21.63
C SER A 13 -0.21 -2.86 20.18
N SER A 14 -1.49 -2.91 19.86
CA SER A 14 -1.97 -3.22 18.50
C SER A 14 -1.72 -2.07 17.52
N TRP A 15 -1.56 -2.40 16.25
CA TRP A 15 -1.43 -1.41 15.17
C TRP A 15 -2.72 -0.59 15.02
N GLU A 16 -3.89 -1.23 15.08
CA GLU A 16 -5.20 -0.58 15.05
C GLU A 16 -5.35 0.53 16.10
N TRP A 17 -4.76 0.35 17.28
CA TRP A 17 -4.80 1.37 18.33
C TRP A 17 -3.81 2.52 18.08
N ASN A 18 -2.57 2.20 17.68
CA ASN A 18 -1.53 3.20 17.50
C ASN A 18 -1.66 4.01 16.20
N PHE A 19 -2.18 3.38 15.13
CA PHE A 19 -2.22 3.96 13.78
C PHE A 19 -3.61 3.85 13.12
N GLY A 20 -4.43 2.86 13.49
CA GLY A 20 -5.80 2.73 12.97
C GLY A 20 -6.78 3.81 13.46
N GLN A 21 -6.38 4.64 14.43
CA GLN A 21 -7.12 5.83 14.87
C GLN A 21 -6.68 7.10 14.14
N ALA A 22 -5.76 7.01 13.18
CA ALA A 22 -5.33 8.18 12.41
C ALA A 22 -6.56 8.84 11.74
N PRO A 23 -6.68 10.19 11.80
CA PRO A 23 -7.67 10.91 11.02
C PRO A 23 -7.56 10.56 9.54
N ALA A 24 -8.65 10.71 8.81
CA ALA A 24 -8.63 10.54 7.36
C ALA A 24 -7.58 11.47 6.73
N PHE A 25 -6.78 10.95 5.80
CA PHE A 25 -5.79 11.72 5.06
C PHE A 25 -5.68 11.22 3.63
N SER A 26 -5.17 12.08 2.75
CA SER A 26 -4.76 11.67 1.40
C SER A 26 -3.24 11.71 1.28
N HIS A 27 -2.66 10.79 0.53
CA HIS A 27 -1.22 10.74 0.26
C HIS A 27 -0.96 10.58 -1.24
N LEU A 28 -0.16 11.51 -1.77
CA LEU A 28 0.35 11.46 -3.13
C LEU A 28 1.80 10.98 -3.09
N LEU A 29 2.08 9.92 -3.85
CA LEU A 29 3.40 9.33 -4.01
C LEU A 29 3.78 9.36 -5.48
N ASP A 30 4.99 9.80 -5.81
CA ASP A 30 5.50 9.79 -7.18
C ASP A 30 6.92 9.24 -7.25
N GLU A 31 7.24 8.55 -8.34
CA GLU A 31 8.59 8.07 -8.63
C GLU A 31 8.82 7.92 -10.13
N ARG A 32 10.05 8.21 -10.56
CA ARG A 32 10.49 8.03 -11.95
C ARG A 32 11.37 6.80 -12.07
N PHE A 33 10.82 5.75 -12.68
CA PHE A 33 11.58 4.56 -13.05
C PHE A 33 12.11 4.67 -14.48
N THR A 34 13.05 3.78 -14.84
CA THR A 34 13.58 3.72 -16.22
C THR A 34 12.51 3.33 -17.25
N TRP A 35 11.41 2.71 -16.80
CA TRP A 35 10.31 2.20 -17.62
C TRP A 35 9.07 3.11 -17.60
N GLY A 36 9.10 4.23 -16.86
CA GLY A 36 7.99 5.17 -16.76
C GLY A 36 7.93 5.86 -15.39
N GLY A 37 7.16 6.93 -15.31
CA GLY A 37 6.72 7.54 -14.06
C GLY A 37 5.49 6.83 -13.52
N VAL A 38 5.42 6.72 -12.19
CA VAL A 38 4.23 6.23 -11.48
C VAL A 38 3.87 7.25 -10.42
N GLU A 39 2.62 7.70 -10.45
CA GLU A 39 2.01 8.54 -9.42
C GLU A 39 0.83 7.78 -8.81
N LEU A 40 0.80 7.67 -7.48
CA LEU A 40 -0.24 6.99 -6.71
C LEU A 40 -0.93 7.98 -5.78
N HIS A 41 -2.26 8.00 -5.82
CA HIS A 41 -3.07 8.79 -4.89
C HIS A 41 -3.84 7.85 -4.00
N PHE A 42 -3.62 7.94 -2.69
CA PHE A 42 -4.37 7.20 -1.69
C PHE A 42 -5.26 8.13 -0.89
N ASP A 43 -6.51 7.75 -0.71
CA ASP A 43 -7.34 8.22 0.40
C ASP A 43 -7.30 7.13 1.48
N VAL A 44 -6.93 7.50 2.71
CA VAL A 44 -6.74 6.57 3.82
C VAL A 44 -7.66 6.95 4.97
N GLU A 45 -8.43 5.99 5.44
CA GLU A 45 -9.30 6.13 6.61
C GLU A 45 -9.10 4.95 7.55
N LYS A 46 -8.90 5.24 8.85
CA LYS A 46 -8.66 4.22 9.88
C LYS A 46 -7.52 3.25 9.52
N GLY A 47 -6.52 3.76 8.82
CA GLY A 47 -5.38 2.96 8.37
C GLY A 47 -5.62 2.08 7.14
N HIS A 48 -6.79 2.14 6.50
CA HIS A 48 -7.09 1.44 5.25
C HIS A 48 -7.18 2.40 4.07
N ILE A 49 -6.66 1.99 2.93
CA ILE A 49 -6.80 2.73 1.67
C ILE A 49 -8.24 2.59 1.20
N THR A 50 -9.05 3.65 1.28
CA THR A 50 -10.44 3.66 0.82
C THR A 50 -10.55 3.90 -0.69
N ARG A 51 -9.56 4.59 -1.27
CA ARG A 51 -9.42 4.80 -2.72
C ARG A 51 -7.95 4.81 -3.10
N ALA A 52 -7.61 4.13 -4.19
CA ALA A 52 -6.31 4.22 -4.84
C ALA A 52 -6.51 4.59 -6.31
N GLN A 53 -5.72 5.54 -6.79
CA GLN A 53 -5.62 5.87 -8.21
C GLN A 53 -4.17 5.81 -8.64
N VAL A 54 -3.95 5.41 -9.89
CA VAL A 54 -2.62 5.40 -10.49
C VAL A 54 -2.63 6.25 -11.76
N PHE A 55 -1.57 7.02 -11.94
CA PHE A 55 -1.28 7.74 -13.17
C PHE A 55 0.14 7.34 -13.62
N THR A 56 0.30 7.02 -14.90
CA THR A 56 1.57 6.53 -15.41
C THR A 56 1.71 6.83 -16.90
N ASP A 57 2.95 7.07 -17.33
CA ASP A 57 3.35 7.09 -18.75
C ASP A 57 4.08 5.79 -19.16
N SER A 58 4.03 4.75 -18.31
CA SER A 58 4.54 3.42 -18.65
C SER A 58 3.87 2.88 -19.91
N LEU A 59 4.67 2.21 -20.75
CA LEU A 59 4.16 1.53 -21.94
C LEU A 59 3.32 0.29 -21.60
N ASN A 60 3.38 -0.19 -20.35
CA ASN A 60 2.63 -1.35 -19.85
C ASN A 60 1.77 -0.95 -18.63
N PRO A 61 0.65 -0.21 -18.81
CA PRO A 61 -0.14 0.33 -17.70
C PRO A 61 -1.02 -0.73 -16.99
N ALA A 62 -1.37 -1.83 -17.67
CA ALA A 62 -2.29 -2.85 -17.17
C ALA A 62 -2.00 -3.37 -15.75
N PRO A 63 -0.75 -3.76 -15.38
CA PRO A 63 -0.44 -4.17 -14.01
C PRO A 63 -0.64 -3.06 -12.97
N LEU A 64 -0.37 -1.80 -13.34
CA LEU A 64 -0.50 -0.65 -12.44
C LEU A 64 -1.98 -0.31 -12.20
N GLU A 65 -2.80 -0.35 -13.25
CA GLU A 65 -4.26 -0.20 -13.14
C GLU A 65 -4.87 -1.32 -12.28
N ALA A 66 -4.41 -2.56 -12.46
CA ALA A 66 -4.81 -3.70 -11.63
C ALA A 66 -4.39 -3.51 -10.17
N LEU A 67 -3.20 -2.97 -9.92
CA LEU A 67 -2.73 -2.64 -8.57
C LEU A 67 -3.69 -1.66 -7.87
N ALA A 68 -4.08 -0.57 -8.53
CA ALA A 68 -4.98 0.42 -7.95
C ALA A 68 -6.30 -0.21 -7.46
N GLY A 69 -6.88 -1.12 -8.25
CA GLY A 69 -8.06 -1.88 -7.83
C GLY A 69 -7.82 -2.79 -6.63
N ARG A 70 -6.66 -3.46 -6.55
CA ARG A 70 -6.30 -4.36 -5.43
C ARG A 70 -5.96 -3.61 -4.14
N LEU A 71 -5.51 -2.37 -4.24
CA LEU A 71 -5.16 -1.56 -3.08
C LEU A 71 -6.38 -1.01 -2.35
N GLN A 72 -7.56 -0.99 -2.95
CA GLN A 72 -8.78 -0.61 -2.24
C GLN A 72 -9.08 -1.61 -1.11
N GLY A 73 -9.20 -1.09 0.11
CA GLY A 73 -9.37 -1.84 1.35
C GLY A 73 -8.06 -2.37 1.95
N CYS A 74 -6.94 -2.26 1.23
CA CYS A 74 -5.64 -2.68 1.73
C CYS A 74 -5.22 -1.82 2.93
N LEU A 75 -4.55 -2.46 3.90
CA LEU A 75 -3.97 -1.73 5.02
C LEU A 75 -2.84 -0.83 4.49
N TYR A 76 -2.84 0.43 4.89
CA TYR A 76 -1.79 1.40 4.56
C TYR A 76 -0.53 1.09 5.39
N ARG A 77 0.17 0.02 4.99
CA ARG A 77 1.36 -0.53 5.66
C ARG A 77 2.30 -1.16 4.64
N ALA A 78 3.60 -0.91 4.78
CA ALA A 78 4.61 -1.29 3.80
C ALA A 78 4.57 -2.78 3.38
N ASP A 79 4.44 -3.70 4.33
CA ASP A 79 4.38 -5.14 4.08
C ASP A 79 3.11 -5.55 3.29
N MET A 80 1.95 -4.96 3.62
CA MET A 80 0.69 -5.23 2.93
C MET A 80 0.71 -4.70 1.49
N LEU A 81 1.30 -3.53 1.30
CA LEU A 81 1.47 -2.94 -0.04
C LEU A 81 2.46 -3.72 -0.90
N GLN A 82 3.54 -4.24 -0.31
CA GLN A 82 4.45 -5.17 -1.01
C GLN A 82 3.74 -6.45 -1.42
N GLN A 83 2.99 -7.08 -0.52
CA GLN A 83 2.24 -8.30 -0.83
C GLN A 83 1.24 -8.07 -1.98
N ALA A 84 0.56 -6.92 -2.00
CA ALA A 84 -0.36 -6.57 -3.09
C ALA A 84 0.36 -6.43 -4.44
N CYS A 85 1.56 -5.84 -4.46
CA CYS A 85 2.39 -5.74 -5.66
C CYS A 85 2.90 -7.11 -6.11
N GLU A 86 3.40 -7.93 -5.19
CA GLU A 86 3.93 -9.27 -5.50
C GLU A 86 2.85 -10.23 -5.99
N ALA A 87 1.62 -10.10 -5.50
CA ALA A 87 0.48 -10.89 -5.98
C ALA A 87 0.15 -10.63 -7.46
N LEU A 88 0.58 -9.52 -8.05
CA LEU A 88 0.41 -9.24 -9.48
C LEU A 88 1.39 -10.03 -10.35
N LEU A 89 2.50 -10.53 -9.79
CA LEU A 89 3.49 -11.30 -10.56
C LEU A 89 2.90 -12.57 -11.17
N VAL A 90 1.85 -13.12 -10.56
CA VAL A 90 1.13 -14.29 -11.08
C VAL A 90 0.36 -13.95 -12.36
N ASP A 91 -0.25 -12.76 -12.42
CA ASP A 91 -1.08 -12.32 -13.53
C ASP A 91 -0.28 -11.60 -14.62
N PHE A 92 0.85 -10.99 -14.24
CA PHE A 92 1.70 -10.15 -15.09
C PHE A 92 3.19 -10.58 -15.01
N PRO A 93 3.53 -11.84 -15.35
CA PRO A 93 4.91 -12.33 -15.23
C PRO A 93 5.90 -11.62 -16.15
N GLU A 94 5.43 -11.07 -17.29
CA GLU A 94 6.27 -10.34 -18.24
C GLU A 94 6.79 -9.00 -17.67
N GLN A 95 6.14 -8.45 -16.65
CA GLN A 95 6.52 -7.19 -15.98
C GLN A 95 7.13 -7.44 -14.60
N GLU A 96 7.70 -8.62 -14.36
CA GLU A 96 8.25 -9.00 -13.06
C GLU A 96 9.27 -7.98 -12.53
N LYS A 97 10.16 -7.50 -13.39
CA LYS A 97 11.21 -6.56 -12.97
C LYS A 97 10.60 -5.24 -12.49
N GLU A 98 9.69 -4.67 -13.27
CA GLU A 98 8.99 -3.43 -12.98
C GLU A 98 8.17 -3.55 -11.69
N LEU A 99 7.43 -4.65 -11.52
CA LEU A 99 6.63 -4.90 -10.33
C LEU A 99 7.47 -5.07 -9.07
N ARG A 100 8.67 -5.67 -9.17
CA ARG A 100 9.62 -5.77 -8.04
C ARG A 100 10.20 -4.41 -7.67
N GLU A 101 10.57 -3.59 -8.64
CA GLU A 101 11.05 -2.22 -8.40
C GLU A 101 9.96 -1.36 -7.75
N LEU A 102 8.73 -1.45 -8.25
CA LEU A 102 7.54 -0.79 -7.69
C LEU A 102 7.27 -1.25 -6.25
N SER A 103 7.30 -2.55 -5.97
CA SER A 103 7.11 -3.13 -4.64
C SER A 103 8.16 -2.63 -3.63
N ALA A 104 9.43 -2.58 -4.05
CA ALA A 104 10.50 -2.05 -3.21
C ALA A 104 10.34 -0.55 -2.94
N TRP A 105 9.93 0.21 -3.95
CA TRP A 105 9.66 1.64 -3.82
C TRP A 105 8.48 1.93 -2.90
N ILE A 106 7.31 1.33 -3.14
CA ILE A 106 6.08 1.65 -2.39
C ILE A 106 6.26 1.37 -0.89
N ALA A 107 6.98 0.30 -0.52
CA ALA A 107 7.28 0.01 0.88
C ALA A 107 8.21 1.03 1.54
N ARG A 108 9.09 1.68 0.79
CA ARG A 108 9.94 2.76 1.29
C ARG A 108 9.13 4.05 1.44
N ALA A 109 8.24 4.31 0.49
CA ALA A 109 7.54 5.58 0.36
C ALA A 109 6.46 5.79 1.44
N VAL A 110 5.98 4.69 2.03
CA VAL A 110 4.95 4.69 3.10
C VAL A 110 5.51 4.44 4.50
N ARG A 111 6.84 4.32 4.64
CA ARG A 111 7.53 4.10 5.93
C ARG A 111 7.81 5.38 6.69
#